data_AF-A0A2V6F845-F1
#
_entry.id   AF-A0A2V6F845-F1
#
_cell.length_a   1.000
_cell.length_b   1.000
_cell.length_c   1.000
_cell.angle_alpha   90.00
_cell.angle_beta   90.00
_cell.angle_gamma   90.00
#
_symmetry.space_group_name_H-M   'P 1'
#
loop_
_entity.id
_entity.type
_entity.pdbx_description
1 polymer ?
#
loop_
_entity_poly.entity_id
_entity_poly.type
_entity_poly.pdbx_seq_one_letter_code
_entity_poly.pdbx_strand_id
1 'polypeptide(L)'
;MSLAELLLASLKQREETMSTGIGFGIAIPHCSSDRLDKVVAAFGRSSTGIEFDALDNAPVKFVVLFIVPKNQFQTHLRTLASIAKFLNDRSVRDQLANATSADEIISIFRARAQATA
;
A
#
# COMPACT_ATOMS: atom_id res chain seq x y z
N MET A 1 -3.24 15.84 19.78
CA MET A 1 -2.85 14.68 18.95
C MET A 1 -1.75 15.11 17.99
N SER A 2 -0.71 14.31 17.83
CA SER A 2 0.34 14.49 16.84
C SER A 2 -0.19 14.26 15.42
N LEU A 3 0.58 14.68 14.40
CA LEU A 3 0.26 14.38 12.99
C LEU A 3 0.11 12.87 12.76
N ALA A 4 1.00 12.05 13.33
CA ALA A 4 0.97 10.61 13.18
C ALA A 4 -0.32 10.00 13.76
N GLU A 5 -0.75 10.46 14.94
CA GLU A 5 -1.99 9.98 15.58
C GLU A 5 -3.23 10.32 14.76
N LEU A 6 -3.28 11.52 14.16
CA LEU A 6 -4.39 11.93 13.30
C LEU A 6 -4.47 11.09 12.02
N LEU A 7 -3.32 10.87 11.36
CA LEU A 7 -3.26 10.05 10.15
C LEU A 7 -3.62 8.59 10.43
N LEU A 8 -3.14 8.04 11.55
CA LEU A 8 -3.47 6.69 11.99
C LEU A 8 -4.98 6.54 12.26
N ALA A 9 -5.60 7.52 12.91
CA ALA A 9 -7.05 7.51 13.15
C ALA A 9 -7.84 7.50 11.83
N SER A 10 -7.45 8.32 10.84
CA SER A 10 -8.10 8.34 9.52
C SER A 10 -7.93 7.03 8.75
N LEU A 11 -6.75 6.39 8.85
CA LEU A 11 -6.51 5.08 8.24
C LEU A 11 -7.38 3.99 8.89
N LYS A 12 -7.47 3.97 10.22
CA LYS A 12 -8.34 3.02 10.95
C LYS A 12 -9.80 3.19 10.58
N GLN A 13 -10.30 4.42 10.55
CA GLN A 13 -11.69 4.70 10.15
C GLN A 13 -11.98 4.20 8.72
N ARG A 14 -11.02 4.33 7.79
CA ARG A 14 -11.16 3.75 6.45
C ARG A 14 -11.22 2.22 6.50
N GLU A 15 -10.33 1.61 7.27
CA GLU A 15 -10.24 0.15 7.40
C GLU A 15 -11.51 -0.46 8.00
N GLU A 16 -12.10 0.20 9.01
CA GLU A 16 -13.36 -0.21 9.67
C GLU A 16 -14.56 -0.24 8.72
N THR A 17 -14.55 0.51 7.62
CA THR A 17 -15.63 0.48 6.63
C THR A 17 -15.62 -0.82 5.83
N MET A 18 -14.44 -1.28 5.46
CA MET A 18 -14.18 -2.51 4.71
C MET A 18 -12.67 -2.72 4.66
N SER A 19 -12.23 -3.95 4.90
CA SER A 19 -10.81 -4.31 4.78
C SER A 19 -10.23 -3.84 3.44
N THR A 20 -9.00 -3.31 3.50
CA THR A 20 -8.17 -2.98 2.35
C THR A 20 -7.24 -4.11 1.96
N GLY A 21 -7.39 -5.29 2.59
CA GLY A 21 -6.82 -6.56 2.17
C GLY A 21 -7.51 -7.08 0.92
N ILE A 22 -6.86 -6.94 -0.24
CA ILE A 22 -7.44 -7.28 -1.55
C ILE A 22 -7.18 -8.73 -1.99
N GLY A 23 -6.60 -9.54 -1.10
CA GLY A 23 -6.19 -10.91 -1.36
C GLY A 23 -4.78 -11.05 -1.92
N PHE A 24 -4.35 -12.29 -2.18
CA PHE A 24 -3.00 -12.65 -2.63
C PHE A 24 -1.87 -12.16 -1.70
N GLY A 25 -2.19 -12.01 -0.41
CA GLY A 25 -1.27 -11.49 0.60
C GLY A 25 -1.02 -9.98 0.48
N ILE A 26 -1.93 -9.19 -0.10
CA ILE A 26 -1.79 -7.75 -0.32
C ILE A 26 -2.81 -6.97 0.52
N ALA A 27 -2.35 -5.91 1.18
CA ALA A 27 -3.20 -4.84 1.68
C ALA A 27 -2.74 -3.48 1.15
N ILE A 28 -3.70 -2.58 0.95
CA ILE A 28 -3.42 -1.21 0.51
C ILE A 28 -4.13 -0.20 1.42
N PRO A 29 -3.74 -0.05 2.70
CA PRO A 29 -4.37 0.92 3.59
C PRO A 29 -4.16 2.34 3.08
N HIS A 30 -5.22 3.12 2.95
CA HIS A 30 -5.12 4.46 2.36
C HIS A 30 -6.12 5.44 2.95
N CYS A 31 -5.78 6.72 2.94
CA CYS A 31 -6.73 7.77 3.30
C CYS A 31 -6.41 9.09 2.59
N SER A 32 -7.33 10.05 2.69
CA SER A 32 -7.07 11.42 2.26
C SER A 32 -6.90 12.32 3.48
N SER A 33 -5.97 13.27 3.43
CA SER A 33 -5.68 14.20 4.54
C SER A 33 -5.59 15.64 4.06
N ASP A 34 -6.03 16.59 4.89
CA ASP A 34 -5.77 18.03 4.73
C ASP A 34 -4.44 18.46 5.39
N ARG A 35 -3.74 17.52 6.04
CA ARG A 35 -2.48 17.79 6.76
C ARG A 35 -1.23 17.57 5.91
N LEU A 36 -1.39 17.15 4.66
CA LEU A 36 -0.31 16.84 3.74
C LEU A 36 -0.49 17.61 2.43
N ASP A 37 0.61 18.16 1.92
CA ASP A 37 0.64 18.88 0.65
C ASP A 37 1.04 17.98 -0.53
N LYS A 38 1.56 16.79 -0.24
CA LYS A 38 2.05 15.81 -1.21
C LYS A 38 1.59 14.41 -0.82
N VAL A 39 1.52 13.53 -1.81
CA VAL A 39 1.30 12.11 -1.57
C VAL A 39 2.49 11.55 -0.81
N VAL A 40 2.22 10.81 0.26
CA VAL A 40 3.23 10.03 0.98
C VAL A 40 2.85 8.57 0.92
N ALA A 41 3.83 7.70 0.81
CA ALA A 41 3.63 6.26 0.77
C ALA A 41 4.71 5.54 1.57
N ALA A 42 4.35 4.40 2.13
CA ALA A 42 5.25 3.48 2.81
C ALA A 42 4.95 2.06 2.32
N PHE A 43 5.99 1.27 2.18
CA PHE A 43 5.88 -0.15 1.91
C PHE A 43 6.38 -0.95 3.12
N GLY A 44 5.57 -1.91 3.55
CA GLY A 44 5.91 -2.88 4.58
C GLY A 44 5.84 -4.30 4.02
N ARG A 45 6.76 -5.15 4.48
CA ARG A 45 6.76 -6.58 4.20
C ARG A 45 6.79 -7.37 5.50
N SER A 46 5.86 -8.30 5.65
CA SER A 46 5.87 -9.32 6.70
C SER A 46 6.26 -10.68 6.11
N SER A 47 7.31 -11.29 6.66
CA SER A 47 7.78 -12.62 6.24
C SER A 47 6.77 -13.72 6.59
N THR A 48 6.14 -13.61 7.75
CA THR A 48 5.18 -14.57 8.29
C THR A 48 3.74 -14.28 7.86
N GLY A 49 3.47 -13.05 7.43
CA GLY A 49 2.12 -12.56 7.20
C GLY A 49 1.50 -11.93 8.46
N ILE A 50 0.44 -11.15 8.27
CA ILE A 50 -0.39 -10.54 9.31
C ILE A 50 -1.87 -10.88 9.04
N GLU A 51 -2.63 -11.11 10.09
CA GLU A 51 -4.11 -11.14 10.02
C GLU A 51 -4.59 -9.73 9.66
N PHE A 52 -5.56 -9.63 8.74
CA PHE A 52 -5.97 -8.37 8.12
C PHE A 52 -7.40 -8.39 7.57
N ASP A 53 -8.20 -9.42 7.87
CA ASP A 53 -9.53 -9.62 7.29
C ASP A 53 -9.55 -9.50 5.74
N ALA A 54 -8.51 -10.02 5.08
CA ALA A 54 -8.38 -9.92 3.63
C ALA A 54 -9.51 -10.67 2.91
N LEU A 55 -9.84 -10.23 1.69
CA LEU A 55 -10.94 -10.79 0.89
C LEU A 55 -10.91 -12.31 0.72
N ASP A 56 -9.72 -12.91 0.63
CA ASP A 56 -9.50 -14.35 0.49
C ASP A 56 -9.21 -15.07 1.82
N ASN A 57 -9.32 -14.36 2.95
CA ASN A 57 -8.95 -14.79 4.30
C ASN A 57 -7.49 -15.25 4.46
N ALA A 58 -6.62 -14.92 3.50
CA ALA A 58 -5.21 -15.24 3.58
C ALA A 58 -4.43 -14.15 4.36
N PRO A 59 -3.36 -14.51 5.09
CA PRO A 59 -2.51 -13.53 5.74
C PRO A 59 -1.88 -12.54 4.74
N VAL A 60 -1.90 -11.26 5.08
CA VAL A 60 -1.27 -10.20 4.29
C VAL A 60 0.24 -10.21 4.52
N LYS A 61 1.03 -10.21 3.44
CA LYS A 61 2.49 -10.13 3.47
C LYS A 61 3.03 -8.80 2.98
N PHE A 62 2.30 -8.14 2.10
CA PHE A 62 2.71 -6.89 1.45
C PHE A 62 1.71 -5.79 1.77
N VAL A 63 2.18 -4.72 2.37
CA VAL A 63 1.36 -3.55 2.72
C VAL A 63 1.92 -2.34 1.99
N VAL A 64 1.11 -1.72 1.14
CA VAL A 64 1.42 -0.39 0.61
C VAL A 64 0.45 0.59 1.24
N LEU A 65 0.93 1.32 2.24
CA LEU A 65 0.19 2.40 2.85
C LEU A 65 0.43 3.67 2.04
N PHE A 66 -0.62 4.42 1.69
CA PHE A 66 -0.44 5.75 1.12
C PHE A 66 -1.50 6.74 1.58
N ILE A 67 -1.10 8.01 1.66
CA ILE A 67 -1.96 9.11 2.08
C ILE A 67 -1.86 10.19 1.02
N VAL A 68 -3.02 10.66 0.54
CA VAL A 68 -3.11 11.70 -0.48
C VAL A 68 -3.68 13.01 0.09
N PRO A 69 -3.29 14.17 -0.45
CA PRO A 69 -3.96 15.42 -0.15
C PRO A 69 -5.45 15.37 -0.54
N LYS A 70 -6.35 15.90 0.30
CA LYS A 70 -7.82 15.88 0.06
C LYS A 70 -8.24 16.48 -1.28
N ASN A 71 -7.50 17.46 -1.81
CA ASN A 71 -7.79 18.10 -3.10
C ASN A 71 -7.29 17.31 -4.32
N GLN A 72 -6.74 16.10 -4.14
CA GLN A 72 -6.17 15.28 -5.22
C GLN A 72 -6.89 13.93 -5.40
N PHE A 73 -8.23 13.95 -5.43
CA PHE A 73 -9.03 12.73 -5.55
C PHE A 73 -8.68 11.87 -6.78
N GLN A 74 -8.45 12.48 -7.95
CA GLN A 74 -8.07 11.71 -9.14
C GLN A 74 -6.68 11.08 -9.02
N THR A 75 -5.75 11.75 -8.33
CA THR A 75 -4.45 11.16 -8.00
C THR A 75 -4.63 9.97 -7.06
N HIS A 76 -5.55 10.05 -6.09
CA HIS A 76 -5.91 8.93 -5.21
C HIS A 76 -6.26 7.68 -6.02
N LEU A 77 -7.27 7.77 -6.88
CA LEU A 77 -7.77 6.62 -7.63
C LEU A 77 -6.70 6.03 -8.56
N ARG A 78 -5.91 6.88 -9.23
CA ARG A 78 -4.81 6.42 -10.09
C ARG A 78 -3.71 5.71 -9.28
N THR A 79 -3.32 6.26 -8.14
CA THR A 79 -2.32 5.66 -7.25
C THR A 79 -2.80 4.30 -6.75
N LEU A 80 -4.06 4.21 -6.29
CA LEU A 80 -4.67 2.97 -5.83
C LEU A 80 -4.66 1.90 -6.93
N ALA A 81 -5.15 2.24 -8.12
CA ALA A 81 -5.19 1.31 -9.26
C ALA A 81 -3.78 0.86 -9.69
N SER A 82 -2.81 1.78 -9.69
CA SER A 82 -1.42 1.46 -10.05
C SER A 82 -0.78 0.50 -9.05
N ILE A 83 -0.97 0.73 -7.75
CA ILE A 83 -0.43 -0.14 -6.69
C ILE A 83 -1.09 -1.52 -6.77
N ALA A 84 -2.42 -1.57 -6.89
CA ALA A 84 -3.15 -2.84 -7.00
C ALA A 84 -2.69 -3.64 -8.22
N LYS A 85 -2.56 -2.99 -9.38
CA LYS A 85 -2.06 -3.64 -10.60
C LYS A 85 -0.63 -4.14 -10.45
N PHE A 86 0.26 -3.33 -9.86
CA PHE A 86 1.65 -3.69 -9.62
C PHE A 86 1.77 -4.94 -8.76
N LEU A 87 1.07 -4.95 -7.62
CA LEU A 87 1.15 -6.06 -6.67
C LEU A 87 0.33 -7.28 -7.10
N ASN A 88 -0.65 -7.14 -8.01
CA ASN A 88 -1.36 -8.28 -8.57
C ASN A 88 -0.47 -9.16 -9.47
N ASP A 89 0.64 -8.63 -9.98
CA ASP A 89 1.65 -9.40 -10.69
C ASP A 89 2.40 -10.35 -9.75
N ARG A 90 2.27 -11.67 -9.99
CA ARG A 90 2.92 -12.69 -9.15
C ARG A 90 4.44 -12.57 -9.19
N SER A 91 5.04 -12.24 -10.33
CA SER A 91 6.50 -12.11 -10.44
C SER A 91 7.01 -10.97 -9.55
N VAL A 92 6.27 -9.87 -9.49
CA VAL A 92 6.58 -8.76 -8.58
C VAL A 92 6.52 -9.22 -7.13
N ARG A 93 5.46 -9.93 -6.73
CA ARG A 93 5.35 -10.45 -5.35
C ARG A 93 6.47 -11.41 -5.00
N ASP A 94 6.87 -12.28 -5.92
CA ASP A 94 7.96 -13.22 -5.69
C ASP A 94 9.30 -12.49 -5.54
N GLN A 95 9.57 -11.44 -6.33
CA GLN A 95 10.75 -10.59 -6.17
C GLN A 95 10.74 -9.86 -4.82
N LEU A 96 9.61 -9.25 -4.45
CA LEU A 96 9.45 -8.55 -3.18
C LEU A 96 9.56 -9.50 -1.98
N ALA A 97 9.12 -10.75 -2.10
CA ALA A 97 9.26 -11.76 -1.05
C ALA A 97 10.73 -12.12 -0.80
N ASN A 98 11.53 -12.20 -1.87
CA ASN A 98 12.92 -12.65 -1.81
C ASN A 98 13.94 -11.53 -1.61
N ALA A 99 13.55 -10.26 -1.76
CA ALA A 99 14.43 -9.12 -1.57
C ALA A 99 15.08 -9.13 -0.16
N THR A 100 16.38 -8.92 -0.09
CA THR A 100 17.12 -9.01 1.18
C THR A 100 17.34 -7.65 1.86
N SER A 101 17.05 -6.56 1.14
CA SER A 101 17.26 -5.19 1.61
C SER A 101 16.16 -4.23 1.13
N ALA A 102 16.10 -3.06 1.78
CA ALA A 102 15.23 -1.97 1.35
C ALA A 102 15.63 -1.45 -0.05
N ASP A 103 16.91 -1.43 -0.39
CA ASP A 103 17.40 -0.97 -1.69
C ASP A 103 16.98 -1.90 -2.84
N GLU A 104 16.97 -3.22 -2.59
CA GLU A 104 16.44 -4.20 -3.54
C GLU A 104 14.93 -4.01 -3.77
N ILE A 105 14.17 -3.80 -2.69
CA ILE A 105 12.74 -3.48 -2.78
C ILE A 105 12.54 -2.23 -3.64
N ILE A 106 13.25 -1.14 -3.34
CA ILE A 106 13.14 0.11 -4.11
C ILE A 106 13.50 -0.10 -5.59
N SER A 107 14.50 -0.94 -5.88
CA SER A 107 14.89 -1.26 -7.26
C SER A 107 13.78 -1.99 -8.02
N ILE A 108 13.06 -2.92 -7.38
CA ILE A 108 11.91 -3.61 -7.98
C ILE A 108 10.79 -2.61 -8.33
N PHE A 109 10.48 -1.68 -7.42
CA PHE A 109 9.49 -0.62 -7.68
C PHE A 109 9.91 0.28 -8.86
N ARG A 110 11.20 0.67 -8.94
CA ARG A 110 11.72 1.51 -10.03
C ARG A 110 11.69 0.81 -11.39
N ALA A 111 12.10 -0.46 -11.45
CA ALA A 111 12.12 -1.22 -12.68
C ALA A 111 10.73 -1.33 -13.32
N ARG A 112 9.67 -1.50 -12.51
CA ARG A 112 8.31 -1.57 -13.04
C ARG A 112 7.75 -0.21 -13.46
N ALA A 113 8.08 0.86 -12.75
CA ALA A 113 7.66 2.22 -13.13
C ALA A 113 8.14 2.59 -14.54
N GLN A 114 9.35 2.15 -14.91
CA GLN A 114 9.95 2.37 -16.23
C GLN A 114 9.34 1.48 -17.33
N ALA A 115 8.86 0.29 -16.98
CA ALA A 115 8.23 -0.63 -17.93
C ALA A 115 6.79 -0.25 -18.33
N THR A 116 6.20 0.74 -17.67
CA THR A 116 4.84 1.25 -17.93
C THR A 116 4.81 2.69 -18.44
N ALA A 117 5.99 3.28 -18.71
CA ALA A 117 6.16 4.63 -19.26
C ALA A 117 6.32 4.59 -20.77
#